data_AF-A0A3G7TMQ6-F1
#
_entry.id   AF-A0A3G7TMQ6-F1
#
_cell.length_a   1.000
_cell.length_b   1.000
_cell.length_c   1.000
_cell.angle_alpha   90.00
_cell.angle_beta   90.00
_cell.angle_gamma   90.00
#
_symmetry.space_group_name_H-M   'P 1'
#
loop_
_entity.id
_entity.type
_entity.pdbx_description
1 polymer ?
#
loop_
_entity_poly.entity_id
_entity_poly.type
_entity_poly.pdbx_seq_one_letter_code
_entity_poly.pdbx_strand_id
1 'polypeptide(L)'
;MNHSSNFVHALADLPKQGDKIYHPDFKLTLQPMWHPDHEVANRQVALTDSPYILAHYGSQKAVDHYLSMEMTAYGGLAYPHTKPDRIYNLERMMSITTLIDDTTTKPDILADEQRQAELRQHYFDAIAGIRPPADFPIAKLLYEGLVPIKEQLASKPQVWRRLEESLNTLITRQTNSLALEMDTLTFERYLELRRVDNYGEWAAMMTEYAIDVDMTEALAADESLVTVRTAAIDSITLVNDPYSFRKEIHIADSVNSVWLFMRLEGLTLQQSLDRLAVIVLDNESKLIAARDRVLAGPLGERSDVRAYLTELEHLASGNAEFHAVSTRYHGSDFKGKRFICGEVTIRPLPSTDEIAAADIAAQRACGTK
;
A
#
# COMPACT_ATOMS: atom_id res chain seq x y z
N MET A 1 -7.78 -7.81 28.93
CA MET A 1 -7.41 -6.39 28.77
C MET A 1 -8.65 -5.68 28.25
N ASN A 2 -9.02 -4.52 28.80
CA ASN A 2 -10.13 -3.74 28.25
C ASN A 2 -9.74 -3.37 26.81
N HIS A 3 -10.37 -3.99 25.81
CA HIS A 3 -10.27 -3.49 24.45
C HIS A 3 -10.80 -2.06 24.47
N SER A 4 -9.94 -1.07 24.22
CA SER A 4 -10.42 0.29 23.97
C SER A 4 -11.48 0.17 22.88
N SER A 5 -12.71 0.62 23.16
CA SER A 5 -13.77 0.53 22.16
C SER A 5 -13.35 1.40 20.97
N ASN A 6 -13.47 0.89 19.75
CA ASN A 6 -13.15 1.64 18.54
C ASN A 6 -13.78 3.04 18.60
N PHE A 7 -12.92 4.07 18.65
CA PHE A 7 -13.32 5.45 18.93
C PHE A 7 -14.28 6.01 17.88
N VAL A 8 -14.30 5.44 16.66
CA VAL A 8 -15.21 5.82 15.59
C VAL A 8 -16.66 5.73 16.05
N HIS A 9 -17.02 4.73 16.87
CA HIS A 9 -18.39 4.58 17.38
C HIS A 9 -18.84 5.68 18.34
N ALA A 10 -17.91 6.46 18.89
CA ALA A 10 -18.19 7.59 19.77
C ALA A 10 -18.29 8.93 19.02
N LEU A 11 -17.99 8.97 17.72
CA LEU A 11 -18.09 10.18 16.91
C LEU A 11 -19.55 10.57 16.68
N ALA A 12 -19.83 11.87 16.71
CA ALA A 12 -21.12 12.42 16.32
C ALA A 12 -21.25 12.43 14.79
N ASP A 13 -22.51 12.45 14.30
CA ASP A 13 -22.84 12.61 12.89
C ASP A 13 -22.15 11.62 11.95
N LEU A 14 -22.09 10.35 12.38
CA LEU A 14 -21.52 9.29 11.57
C LEU A 14 -22.26 9.18 10.22
N PRO A 15 -21.52 9.21 9.10
CA PRO A 15 -22.07 9.01 7.76
C PRO A 15 -22.73 7.63 7.61
N LYS A 16 -23.78 7.57 6.79
CA LYS A 16 -24.59 6.36 6.58
C LYS A 16 -24.41 5.82 5.17
N GLN A 17 -24.72 4.53 4.99
CA GLN A 17 -24.83 3.94 3.67
C GLN A 17 -25.87 4.69 2.83
N GLY A 18 -25.48 5.06 1.61
CA GLY A 18 -26.29 5.86 0.69
C GLY A 18 -26.05 7.37 0.78
N ASP A 19 -25.37 7.85 1.83
CA ASP A 19 -24.99 9.26 1.91
C ASP A 19 -24.02 9.62 0.78
N LYS A 20 -24.11 10.87 0.34
CA LYS A 20 -23.25 11.43 -0.70
C LYS A 20 -22.21 12.32 -0.06
N ILE A 21 -20.95 12.08 -0.43
CA ILE A 21 -19.82 12.93 -0.08
C ILE A 21 -19.14 13.41 -1.34
N TYR A 22 -18.40 14.50 -1.26
CA TYR A 22 -17.60 15.00 -2.37
C TYR A 22 -16.14 14.63 -2.14
N HIS A 23 -15.56 13.83 -3.04
CA HIS A 23 -14.13 13.57 -3.05
C HIS A 23 -13.43 14.79 -3.67
N PRO A 24 -12.59 15.51 -2.91
CA PRO A 24 -11.97 16.75 -3.38
C PRO A 24 -10.93 16.47 -4.47
N ASP A 25 -10.71 17.46 -5.33
CA ASP A 25 -9.55 17.46 -6.23
C ASP A 25 -8.34 17.95 -5.45
N PHE A 26 -7.31 17.12 -5.32
CA PHE A 26 -6.08 17.48 -4.61
C PHE A 26 -5.24 18.54 -5.33
N LYS A 27 -5.51 18.83 -6.62
CA LYS A 27 -4.75 19.79 -7.45
C LYS A 27 -3.25 19.47 -7.57
N LEU A 28 -2.91 18.19 -7.48
CA LEU A 28 -1.55 17.69 -7.70
C LEU A 28 -1.03 18.04 -9.10
N THR A 29 0.26 18.30 -9.18
CA THR A 29 0.94 18.82 -10.38
C THR A 29 1.95 17.85 -10.95
N LEU A 30 2.50 16.93 -10.15
CA LEU A 30 3.39 15.88 -10.63
C LEU A 30 2.61 14.94 -11.57
N GLN A 31 3.23 14.62 -12.71
CA GLN A 31 2.57 13.84 -13.75
C GLN A 31 2.90 12.36 -13.61
N PRO A 32 1.90 11.46 -13.54
CA PRO A 32 2.14 10.04 -13.52
C PRO A 32 2.66 9.56 -14.88
N MET A 33 3.34 8.42 -14.86
CA MET A 33 3.82 7.74 -16.05
C MET A 33 3.65 6.24 -15.86
N TRP A 34 3.32 5.53 -16.95
CA TRP A 34 3.30 4.07 -16.95
C TRP A 34 4.64 3.53 -17.42
N HIS A 35 5.15 2.51 -16.75
CA HIS A 35 6.20 1.66 -17.28
C HIS A 35 5.73 1.02 -18.60
N PRO A 36 6.53 1.06 -19.68
CA PRO A 36 6.11 0.56 -21.01
C PRO A 36 5.76 -0.93 -21.01
N ASP A 37 6.41 -1.72 -20.17
CA ASP A 37 6.20 -3.17 -20.09
C ASP A 37 5.18 -3.60 -19.02
N HIS A 38 4.45 -2.67 -18.40
CA HIS A 38 3.47 -2.99 -17.33
C HIS A 38 2.49 -4.09 -17.76
N GLU A 39 1.90 -3.95 -18.95
CA GLU A 39 0.93 -4.92 -19.47
C GLU A 39 1.50 -6.34 -19.61
N VAL A 40 2.79 -6.46 -19.94
CA VAL A 40 3.47 -7.76 -20.08
C VAL A 40 3.77 -8.33 -18.70
N ALA A 41 4.32 -7.52 -17.80
CA ALA A 41 4.63 -7.92 -16.42
C ALA A 41 3.36 -8.33 -15.66
N ASN A 42 2.30 -7.53 -15.73
CA ASN A 42 1.01 -7.81 -15.10
C ASN A 42 0.42 -9.16 -15.53
N ARG A 43 0.40 -9.46 -16.84
CA ARG A 43 -0.06 -10.76 -17.34
C ARG A 43 0.78 -11.91 -16.82
N GLN A 44 2.10 -11.74 -16.77
CA GLN A 44 3.00 -12.76 -16.27
C GLN A 44 2.79 -13.00 -14.76
N VAL A 45 2.64 -11.95 -13.96
CA VAL A 45 2.33 -12.05 -12.53
C VAL A 45 1.00 -12.77 -12.32
N ALA A 46 -0.05 -12.39 -13.06
CA ALA A 46 -1.35 -13.04 -12.97
C ALA A 46 -1.25 -14.56 -13.23
N LEU A 47 -0.50 -14.97 -14.26
CA LEU A 47 -0.28 -16.38 -14.57
C LEU A 47 0.49 -17.12 -13.47
N THR A 48 1.55 -16.51 -12.94
CA THR A 48 2.41 -17.15 -11.95
C THR A 48 1.78 -17.21 -10.56
N ASP A 49 1.05 -16.17 -10.15
CA ASP A 49 0.60 -16.03 -8.77
C ASP A 49 -0.85 -16.54 -8.56
N SER A 50 -1.66 -16.69 -9.61
CA SER A 50 -3.03 -17.22 -9.51
C SER A 50 -3.15 -18.53 -8.71
N PRO A 51 -2.27 -19.54 -8.86
CA PRO A 51 -2.35 -20.76 -8.05
C PRO A 51 -2.18 -20.50 -6.55
N TYR A 52 -1.37 -19.51 -6.15
CA TYR A 52 -1.18 -19.14 -4.75
C TYR A 52 -2.39 -18.40 -4.19
N ILE A 53 -2.96 -17.49 -4.98
CA ILE A 53 -4.18 -16.76 -4.63
C ILE A 53 -5.35 -17.74 -4.50
N LEU A 54 -5.46 -18.72 -5.40
CA LEU A 54 -6.45 -19.78 -5.33
C LEU A 54 -6.26 -20.66 -4.08
N ALA A 55 -5.03 -21.05 -3.77
CA ALA A 55 -4.73 -21.83 -2.56
C ALA A 55 -5.05 -21.04 -1.28
N HIS A 56 -4.87 -19.72 -1.31
CA HIS A 56 -5.15 -18.84 -0.17
C HIS A 56 -6.65 -18.62 0.05
N TYR A 57 -7.41 -18.29 -0.99
CA TYR A 57 -8.84 -17.96 -0.87
C TYR A 57 -9.78 -19.16 -1.08
N GLY A 58 -9.32 -20.23 -1.74
CA GLY A 58 -10.13 -21.40 -2.05
C GLY A 58 -11.25 -21.18 -3.08
N SER A 59 -11.24 -20.05 -3.80
CA SER A 59 -12.28 -19.66 -4.77
C SER A 59 -11.69 -19.03 -6.02
N GLN A 60 -12.14 -19.50 -7.19
CA GLN A 60 -11.75 -18.89 -8.47
C GLN A 60 -12.35 -17.49 -8.63
N LYS A 61 -13.57 -17.24 -8.13
CA LYS A 61 -14.15 -15.88 -8.15
C LYS A 61 -13.33 -14.90 -7.33
N ALA A 62 -12.74 -15.36 -6.22
CA ALA A 62 -11.83 -14.55 -5.41
C ALA A 62 -10.52 -14.25 -6.15
N VAL A 63 -9.98 -15.21 -6.90
CA VAL A 63 -8.82 -14.98 -7.79
C VAL A 63 -9.16 -13.91 -8.83
N ASP A 64 -10.27 -14.06 -9.55
CA ASP A 64 -10.69 -13.12 -10.60
C ASP A 64 -10.92 -11.71 -10.02
N HIS A 65 -11.55 -11.62 -8.85
CA HIS A 65 -11.72 -10.36 -8.13
C HIS A 65 -10.38 -9.73 -7.76
N TYR A 66 -9.47 -10.50 -7.14
CA TYR A 66 -8.17 -10.00 -6.72
C TYR A 66 -7.36 -9.47 -7.91
N LEU A 67 -7.31 -10.23 -9.00
CA LEU A 67 -6.63 -9.80 -10.23
C LEU A 67 -7.28 -8.56 -10.85
N SER A 68 -8.60 -8.38 -10.71
CA SER A 68 -9.28 -7.19 -11.23
C SER A 68 -8.89 -5.89 -10.54
N MET A 69 -8.35 -5.96 -9.31
CA MET A 69 -7.80 -4.81 -8.58
C MET A 69 -6.47 -4.32 -9.17
N GLU A 70 -5.81 -5.16 -9.97
CA GLU A 70 -4.53 -4.88 -10.65
C GLU A 70 -3.51 -4.26 -9.70
N MET A 71 -3.24 -4.91 -8.55
CA MET A 71 -2.26 -4.40 -7.57
C MET A 71 -0.86 -4.17 -8.17
N THR A 72 -0.53 -4.91 -9.23
CA THR A 72 0.66 -4.73 -10.07
C THR A 72 0.75 -3.36 -10.75
N ALA A 73 -0.39 -2.71 -11.04
CA ALA A 73 -0.46 -1.36 -11.61
C ALA A 73 0.23 -0.33 -10.74
N TYR A 74 0.23 -0.51 -9.41
CA TYR A 74 1.00 0.34 -8.52
C TYR A 74 2.48 0.31 -8.89
N GLY A 75 3.04 -0.88 -9.19
CA GLY A 75 4.42 -1.04 -9.61
C GLY A 75 4.72 -0.36 -10.94
N GLY A 76 3.84 -0.53 -11.92
CA GLY A 76 3.98 0.11 -13.23
C GLY A 76 3.87 1.64 -13.20
N LEU A 77 3.11 2.20 -12.25
CA LEU A 77 2.90 3.65 -12.11
C LEU A 77 3.91 4.33 -11.19
N ALA A 78 4.24 3.72 -10.06
CA ALA A 78 5.13 4.31 -9.06
C ALA A 78 6.62 4.19 -9.44
N TYR A 79 6.98 3.27 -10.34
CA TYR A 79 8.36 3.02 -10.75
C TYR A 79 8.48 2.92 -12.29
N PRO A 80 8.10 3.96 -13.03
CA PRO A 80 7.98 3.92 -14.48
C PRO A 80 9.31 3.74 -15.20
N HIS A 81 10.45 4.00 -14.54
CA HIS A 81 11.79 3.81 -15.10
C HIS A 81 12.49 2.55 -14.55
N THR A 82 11.74 1.62 -13.95
CA THR A 82 12.26 0.33 -13.52
C THR A 82 13.08 -0.36 -14.61
N LYS A 83 14.19 -1.00 -14.25
CA LYS A 83 14.99 -1.74 -15.23
C LYS A 83 14.17 -2.90 -15.85
N PRO A 84 14.36 -3.22 -17.14
CA PRO A 84 13.60 -4.27 -17.82
C PRO A 84 13.71 -5.65 -17.16
N ASP A 85 14.85 -5.96 -16.52
CA ASP A 85 15.06 -7.22 -15.80
C ASP A 85 14.43 -7.24 -14.39
N ARG A 86 13.86 -6.11 -13.93
CA ARG A 86 13.31 -5.93 -12.58
C ARG A 86 11.81 -5.73 -12.54
N ILE A 87 11.20 -5.21 -13.60
CA ILE A 87 9.77 -4.83 -13.60
C ILE A 87 8.85 -5.99 -13.19
N TYR A 88 9.10 -7.19 -13.68
CA TYR A 88 8.33 -8.37 -13.29
C TYR A 88 8.39 -8.64 -11.78
N ASN A 89 9.60 -8.67 -11.19
CA ASN A 89 9.77 -8.93 -9.76
C ASN A 89 9.20 -7.79 -8.92
N LEU A 90 9.36 -6.55 -9.38
CA LEU A 90 8.84 -5.36 -8.71
C LEU A 90 7.30 -5.40 -8.63
N GLU A 91 6.61 -5.62 -9.75
CA GLU A 91 5.15 -5.69 -9.78
C GLU A 91 4.62 -6.89 -9.00
N ARG A 92 5.31 -8.04 -9.10
CA ARG A 92 4.99 -9.23 -8.30
C ARG A 92 5.02 -8.90 -6.81
N MET A 93 6.02 -8.15 -6.34
CA MET A 93 6.09 -7.78 -4.93
C MET A 93 4.97 -6.83 -4.47
N MET A 94 4.41 -5.98 -5.35
CA MET A 94 3.22 -5.17 -5.03
C MET A 94 2.00 -6.06 -4.75
N SER A 95 1.83 -7.11 -5.54
CA SER A 95 0.80 -8.12 -5.29
C SER A 95 1.07 -8.88 -3.99
N ILE A 96 2.30 -9.33 -3.76
CA ILE A 96 2.68 -10.11 -2.57
C ILE A 96 2.42 -9.32 -1.28
N THR A 97 2.86 -8.07 -1.22
CA THR A 97 2.68 -7.21 -0.03
C THR A 97 1.21 -6.98 0.29
N THR A 98 0.36 -6.80 -0.74
CA THR A 98 -1.09 -6.71 -0.56
C THR A 98 -1.68 -8.02 -0.01
N LEU A 99 -1.24 -9.18 -0.50
CA LEU A 99 -1.70 -10.47 0.02
C LEU A 99 -1.24 -10.71 1.46
N ILE A 100 -0.06 -10.22 1.85
CA ILE A 100 0.42 -10.28 3.24
C ILE A 100 -0.53 -9.46 4.12
N ASP A 101 -0.83 -8.22 3.74
CA ASP A 101 -1.76 -7.34 4.44
C ASP A 101 -3.18 -7.96 4.56
N ASP A 102 -3.74 -8.45 3.45
CA ASP A 102 -5.04 -9.13 3.44
C ASP A 102 -5.02 -10.39 4.34
N THR A 103 -3.87 -11.08 4.47
CA THR A 103 -3.75 -12.28 5.32
C THR A 103 -3.68 -11.94 6.81
N THR A 104 -2.87 -10.95 7.18
CA THR A 104 -2.63 -10.60 8.59
C THR A 104 -3.81 -9.86 9.22
N THR A 105 -4.64 -9.20 8.40
CA THR A 105 -5.82 -8.46 8.84
C THR A 105 -7.10 -9.29 8.90
N LYS A 106 -7.07 -10.59 8.56
CA LYS A 106 -8.26 -11.44 8.65
C LYS A 106 -8.77 -11.55 10.09
N PRO A 107 -10.09 -11.49 10.33
CA PRO A 107 -10.64 -11.55 11.68
C PRO A 107 -10.25 -12.80 12.48
N ASP A 108 -10.14 -13.96 11.83
CA ASP A 108 -9.77 -15.22 12.49
C ASP A 108 -8.28 -15.29 12.82
N ILE A 109 -7.43 -14.65 12.01
CA ILE A 109 -6.01 -14.46 12.33
C ILE A 109 -5.88 -13.45 13.48
N LEU A 110 -6.56 -12.30 13.40
CA LEU A 110 -6.54 -11.28 14.45
C LEU A 110 -7.03 -11.80 15.82
N ALA A 111 -7.92 -12.79 15.83
CA ALA A 111 -8.45 -13.40 17.04
C ALA A 111 -7.60 -14.54 17.64
N ASP A 112 -6.54 -14.99 16.95
CA ASP A 112 -5.71 -16.14 17.35
C ASP A 112 -4.22 -15.79 17.39
N GLU A 113 -3.71 -15.48 18.59
CA GLU A 113 -2.31 -15.11 18.81
C GLU A 113 -1.31 -16.20 18.37
N GLN A 114 -1.69 -17.49 18.47
CA GLN A 114 -0.82 -18.59 18.07
C GLN A 114 -0.69 -18.65 16.56
N ARG A 115 -1.82 -18.53 15.83
CA ARG A 115 -1.80 -18.46 14.36
C ARG A 115 -1.04 -17.23 13.85
N GLN A 116 -1.19 -16.07 14.50
CA GLN A 116 -0.40 -14.89 14.16
C GLN A 116 1.09 -15.14 14.32
N ALA A 117 1.50 -15.75 15.44
CA ALA A 117 2.91 -16.04 15.71
C ALA A 117 3.51 -17.02 14.69
N GLU A 118 2.75 -18.06 14.32
CA GLU A 118 3.14 -19.04 13.30
C GLU A 118 3.28 -18.40 11.91
N LEU A 119 2.25 -17.66 11.47
CA LEU A 119 2.28 -16.94 10.20
C LEU A 119 3.44 -15.95 10.13
N ARG A 120 3.66 -15.18 11.21
CA ARG A 120 4.77 -14.24 11.33
C ARG A 120 6.12 -14.95 11.20
N GLN A 121 6.29 -16.10 11.85
CA GLN A 121 7.53 -16.88 11.73
C GLN A 121 7.78 -17.32 10.28
N HIS A 122 6.75 -17.76 9.55
CA HIS A 122 6.92 -18.16 8.16
C HIS A 122 7.26 -17.00 7.21
N TYR A 123 6.77 -15.79 7.50
CA TYR A 123 7.24 -14.60 6.78
C TYR A 123 8.70 -14.26 7.10
N PHE A 124 9.12 -14.35 8.37
CA PHE A 124 10.53 -14.18 8.74
C PHE A 124 11.43 -15.22 8.08
N ASP A 125 11.01 -16.48 8.06
CA ASP A 125 11.71 -17.57 7.38
C ASP A 125 11.86 -17.24 5.89
N ALA A 126 10.78 -16.83 5.22
CA ALA A 126 10.80 -16.44 3.81
C ALA A 126 11.80 -15.31 3.53
N ILE A 127 11.80 -14.26 4.35
CA ILE A 127 12.73 -13.12 4.26
C ILE A 127 14.18 -13.59 4.45
N ALA A 128 14.42 -14.48 5.43
CA ALA A 128 15.73 -15.06 5.70
C ALA A 128 16.20 -16.06 4.60
N GLY A 129 15.35 -16.38 3.63
CA GLY A 129 15.66 -17.34 2.57
C GLY A 129 15.47 -18.81 2.98
N ILE A 130 14.72 -19.05 4.06
CA ILE A 130 14.28 -20.37 4.48
C ILE A 130 12.92 -20.64 3.83
N ARG A 131 12.82 -21.73 3.06
CA ARG A 131 11.60 -22.06 2.32
C ARG A 131 10.44 -22.35 3.29
N PRO A 132 9.32 -21.62 3.21
CA PRO A 132 8.16 -21.88 4.07
C PRO A 132 7.41 -23.18 3.70
N PRO A 133 6.60 -23.72 4.62
CA PRO A 133 5.76 -24.88 4.36
C PRO A 133 4.70 -24.64 3.26
N ALA A 134 4.20 -25.72 2.65
CA ALA A 134 3.32 -25.64 1.48
C ALA A 134 1.89 -25.13 1.78
N ASP A 135 1.45 -25.28 3.02
CA ASP A 135 0.19 -24.81 3.58
C ASP A 135 0.16 -23.29 3.87
N PHE A 136 1.31 -22.61 3.71
CA PHE A 136 1.42 -21.14 3.80
C PHE A 136 1.72 -20.54 2.42
N PRO A 137 0.74 -20.53 1.49
CA PRO A 137 0.97 -20.15 0.09
C PRO A 137 1.53 -18.74 -0.04
N ILE A 138 1.11 -17.79 0.80
CA ILE A 138 1.57 -16.39 0.72
C ILE A 138 3.01 -16.24 1.23
N ALA A 139 3.39 -16.95 2.30
CA ALA A 139 4.79 -16.95 2.76
C ALA A 139 5.71 -17.60 1.71
N LYS A 140 5.27 -18.71 1.10
CA LYS A 140 5.98 -19.34 -0.01
C LYS A 140 6.13 -18.40 -1.21
N LEU A 141 5.07 -17.67 -1.53
CA LEU A 141 5.08 -16.68 -2.60
C LEU A 141 6.07 -15.54 -2.31
N LEU A 142 6.12 -15.04 -1.06
CA LEU A 142 7.12 -14.06 -0.62
C LEU A 142 8.55 -14.59 -0.79
N TYR A 143 8.82 -15.81 -0.34
CA TYR A 143 10.13 -16.45 -0.52
C TYR A 143 10.54 -16.50 -2.00
N GLU A 144 9.65 -16.98 -2.87
CA GLU A 144 9.92 -17.06 -4.31
C GLU A 144 10.03 -15.68 -5.00
N GLY A 145 9.36 -14.65 -4.47
CA GLY A 145 9.46 -13.27 -4.95
C GLY A 145 10.77 -12.59 -4.55
N LEU A 146 11.30 -12.90 -3.36
CA LEU A 146 12.52 -12.30 -2.84
C LEU A 146 13.81 -12.90 -3.40
N VAL A 147 13.82 -14.18 -3.78
CA VAL A 147 15.00 -14.85 -4.34
C VAL A 147 15.65 -14.05 -5.49
N PRO A 148 14.93 -13.70 -6.58
CA PRO A 148 15.55 -12.97 -7.69
C PRO A 148 15.96 -11.55 -7.30
N ILE A 149 15.23 -10.89 -6.39
CA ILE A 149 15.57 -9.55 -5.89
C ILE A 149 16.89 -9.59 -5.12
N LYS A 150 17.07 -10.59 -4.26
CA LYS A 150 18.31 -10.80 -3.49
C LYS A 150 19.50 -11.06 -4.41
N GLU A 151 19.31 -11.87 -5.45
CA GLU A 151 20.33 -12.13 -6.47
C GLU A 151 20.70 -10.85 -7.23
N GLN A 152 19.71 -10.06 -7.66
CA GLN A 152 19.93 -8.79 -8.37
C GLN A 152 20.61 -7.72 -7.50
N LEU A 153 20.40 -7.76 -6.18
CA LEU A 153 21.04 -6.88 -5.20
C LEU A 153 22.35 -7.43 -4.63
N ALA A 154 22.88 -8.55 -5.12
CA ALA A 154 24.12 -9.14 -4.61
C ALA A 154 25.32 -8.19 -4.67
N SER A 155 25.35 -7.27 -5.64
CA SER A 155 26.38 -6.23 -5.78
C SER A 155 26.14 -4.98 -4.90
N LYS A 156 24.97 -4.87 -4.26
CA LYS A 156 24.54 -3.75 -3.41
C LYS A 156 24.02 -4.27 -2.06
N PRO A 157 24.88 -4.89 -1.24
CA PRO A 157 24.45 -5.55 0.00
C PRO A 157 23.84 -4.60 1.04
N GLN A 158 24.14 -3.30 0.99
CA GLN A 158 23.52 -2.31 1.87
C GLN A 158 22.05 -2.08 1.54
N VAL A 159 21.71 -2.03 0.24
CA VAL A 159 20.33 -1.92 -0.24
C VAL A 159 19.53 -3.15 0.17
N TRP A 160 20.09 -4.37 -0.03
CA TRP A 160 19.44 -5.59 0.43
C TRP A 160 19.20 -5.58 1.95
N ARG A 161 20.19 -5.19 2.75
CA ARG A 161 20.06 -5.15 4.21
C ARG A 161 18.93 -4.21 4.65
N ARG A 162 18.87 -2.99 4.10
CA ARG A 162 17.78 -2.04 4.42
C ARG A 162 16.42 -2.54 3.96
N LEU A 163 16.35 -3.19 2.80
CA LEU A 163 15.11 -3.81 2.31
C LEU A 163 14.65 -4.94 3.25
N GLU A 164 15.56 -5.84 3.64
CA GLU A 164 15.32 -6.94 4.59
C GLU A 164 14.87 -6.43 5.97
N GLU A 165 15.54 -5.41 6.51
CA GLU A 165 15.15 -4.75 7.77
C GLU A 165 13.75 -4.11 7.68
N SER A 166 13.44 -3.46 6.55
CA SER A 166 12.12 -2.85 6.34
C SER A 166 11.00 -3.89 6.31
N LEU A 167 11.22 -5.03 5.65
CA LEU A 167 10.26 -6.14 5.59
C LEU A 167 10.06 -6.79 6.97
N ASN A 168 11.14 -7.02 7.73
CA ASN A 168 11.03 -7.56 9.09
C ASN A 168 10.27 -6.61 10.03
N THR A 169 10.52 -5.30 9.92
CA THR A 169 9.82 -4.28 10.70
C THR A 169 8.33 -4.27 10.37
N LEU A 170 8.00 -4.33 9.09
CA LEU A 170 6.63 -4.39 8.59
C LEU A 170 5.88 -5.63 9.10
N ILE A 171 6.47 -6.81 8.98
CA ILE A 171 5.88 -8.06 9.48
C ILE A 171 5.64 -8.00 10.99
N THR A 172 6.56 -7.38 11.74
CA THR A 172 6.38 -7.14 13.18
C THR A 172 5.20 -6.20 13.45
N ARG A 173 5.11 -5.10 12.69
CA ARG A 173 4.06 -4.07 12.86
C ARG A 173 2.67 -4.58 12.50
N GLN A 174 2.52 -5.41 11.48
CA GLN A 174 1.21 -5.99 11.14
C GLN A 174 0.62 -6.86 12.25
N THR A 175 1.45 -7.39 13.15
CA THR A 175 0.97 -8.10 14.35
C THR A 175 0.66 -7.20 15.54
N ASN A 176 0.88 -5.88 15.43
CA ASN A 176 0.56 -4.87 16.43
C ASN A 176 -0.42 -3.86 15.83
N SER A 177 -1.72 -4.08 16.06
CA SER A 177 -2.76 -3.30 15.39
C SER A 177 -2.72 -1.81 15.79
N LEU A 178 -2.39 -0.95 14.82
CA LEU A 178 -2.47 0.51 14.96
C LEU A 178 -3.85 0.98 15.41
N ALA A 179 -4.92 0.26 15.04
CA ALA A 179 -6.29 0.54 15.45
C ALA A 179 -6.44 0.67 16.98
N LEU A 180 -5.63 -0.08 17.75
CA LEU A 180 -5.65 -0.06 19.21
C LEU A 180 -5.04 1.20 19.83
N GLU A 181 -4.24 1.95 19.07
CA GLU A 181 -3.57 3.17 19.52
C GLU A 181 -4.31 4.43 19.04
N MET A 182 -5.18 4.30 18.02
CA MET A 182 -5.74 5.42 17.26
C MET A 182 -6.39 6.48 18.12
N ASP A 183 -7.07 6.12 19.22
CA ASP A 183 -7.82 7.02 20.11
C ASP A 183 -6.95 8.09 20.79
N THR A 184 -5.65 7.85 20.92
CA THR A 184 -4.69 8.76 21.58
C THR A 184 -3.76 9.51 20.62
N LEU A 185 -3.74 9.14 19.33
CA LEU A 185 -2.78 9.70 18.38
C LEU A 185 -3.06 11.16 18.02
N THR A 186 -2.00 11.91 17.75
CA THR A 186 -2.04 13.13 16.92
C THR A 186 -1.93 12.75 15.43
N PHE A 187 -2.20 13.70 14.53
CA PHE A 187 -2.05 13.45 13.09
C PHE A 187 -0.60 13.18 12.68
N GLU A 188 0.35 13.88 13.26
CA GLU A 188 1.77 13.70 12.98
C GLU A 188 2.24 12.31 13.41
N ARG A 189 1.81 11.87 14.61
CA ARG A 189 2.13 10.54 15.09
C ARG A 189 1.46 9.44 14.26
N TYR A 190 0.23 9.69 13.81
CA TYR A 190 -0.46 8.80 12.86
C TYR A 190 0.36 8.63 11.58
N LEU A 191 0.82 9.72 10.96
CA LEU A 191 1.65 9.65 9.75
C LEU A 191 2.96 8.89 10.01
N GLU A 192 3.66 9.16 11.10
CA GLU A 192 4.90 8.43 11.46
C GLU A 192 4.70 6.92 11.53
N LEU A 193 3.60 6.46 12.15
CA LEU A 193 3.28 5.04 12.24
C LEU A 193 2.88 4.46 10.89
N ARG A 194 2.12 5.22 10.10
CA ARG A 194 1.67 4.82 8.75
C ARG A 194 2.81 4.71 7.74
N ARG A 195 3.94 5.39 7.93
CA ARG A 195 5.16 5.17 7.11
C ARG A 195 5.62 3.72 7.12
N VAL A 196 5.38 3.01 8.23
CA VAL A 196 5.70 1.58 8.35
C VAL A 196 4.49 0.73 8.00
N ASP A 197 3.33 1.03 8.59
CA ASP A 197 2.13 0.19 8.44
C ASP A 197 1.60 0.16 7.00
N ASN A 198 1.85 1.22 6.22
CA ASN A 198 1.44 1.32 4.80
C ASN A 198 2.59 1.00 3.83
N TYR A 199 3.56 0.17 4.25
CA TYR A 199 4.69 -0.28 3.42
C TYR A 199 5.56 0.85 2.86
N GLY A 200 5.54 2.03 3.47
CA GLY A 200 6.16 3.24 2.93
C GLY A 200 7.69 3.15 2.82
N GLU A 201 8.34 2.75 3.91
CA GLU A 201 9.80 2.53 3.92
C GLU A 201 10.23 1.49 2.87
N TRP A 202 9.47 0.40 2.75
CA TRP A 202 9.69 -0.64 1.75
C TRP A 202 9.52 -0.10 0.32
N ALA A 203 8.46 0.67 0.04
CA ALA A 203 8.23 1.27 -1.27
C ALA A 203 9.38 2.21 -1.69
N ALA A 204 9.89 3.00 -0.75
CA ALA A 204 11.06 3.83 -1.00
C ALA A 204 12.36 3.01 -1.22
N MET A 205 12.49 1.81 -0.65
CA MET A 205 13.60 0.88 -0.97
C MET A 205 13.41 0.23 -2.33
N MET A 206 12.18 -0.10 -2.71
CA MET A 206 11.86 -0.60 -4.05
C MET A 206 12.19 0.43 -5.13
N THR A 207 12.21 1.72 -4.81
CA THR A 207 12.70 2.78 -5.70
C THR A 207 14.19 2.58 -6.05
N GLU A 208 15.04 2.31 -5.04
CA GLU A 208 16.47 2.05 -5.27
C GLU A 208 16.70 0.77 -6.08
N TYR A 209 15.94 -0.28 -5.76
CA TYR A 209 15.92 -1.51 -6.54
C TYR A 209 15.44 -1.27 -7.98
N ALA A 210 14.38 -0.50 -8.20
CA ALA A 210 13.80 -0.28 -9.52
C ALA A 210 14.83 0.25 -10.51
N ILE A 211 15.61 1.26 -10.12
CA ILE A 211 16.58 1.95 -10.99
C ILE A 211 18.04 1.54 -10.78
N ASP A 212 18.29 0.55 -9.92
CA ASP A 212 19.60 -0.02 -9.62
C ASP A 212 20.61 0.96 -9.01
N VAL A 213 20.20 1.71 -7.99
CA VAL A 213 21.06 2.65 -7.25
C VAL A 213 21.24 2.24 -5.79
N ASP A 214 22.22 2.83 -5.11
CA ASP A 214 22.41 2.71 -3.66
C ASP A 214 22.50 4.12 -3.06
N MET A 215 21.46 4.53 -2.35
CA MET A 215 21.33 5.86 -1.75
C MET A 215 21.77 5.91 -0.29
N THR A 216 22.35 4.84 0.26
CA THR A 216 22.66 4.74 1.70
C THR A 216 23.51 5.93 2.19
N GLU A 217 24.63 6.20 1.51
CA GLU A 217 25.54 7.29 1.89
C GLU A 217 24.96 8.67 1.57
N ALA A 218 24.20 8.79 0.47
CA ALA A 218 23.58 10.06 0.07
C ALA A 218 22.49 10.50 1.07
N LEU A 219 21.66 9.55 1.51
CA LEU A 219 20.63 9.77 2.53
C LEU A 219 21.25 10.11 3.89
N ALA A 220 22.40 9.53 4.23
CA ALA A 220 23.13 9.89 5.45
C ALA A 220 23.75 11.29 5.38
N ALA A 221 24.08 11.77 4.18
CA ALA A 221 24.81 13.02 3.98
C ALA A 221 23.92 14.26 3.77
N ASP A 222 22.67 14.10 3.33
CA ASP A 222 21.80 15.23 2.94
C ASP A 222 20.37 15.10 3.50
N GLU A 223 20.02 15.98 4.43
CA GLU A 223 18.70 16.03 5.06
C GLU A 223 17.57 16.43 4.08
N SER A 224 17.88 17.20 3.03
CA SER A 224 16.88 17.53 2.01
C SER A 224 16.52 16.28 1.22
N LEU A 225 17.47 15.39 0.93
CA LEU A 225 17.19 14.11 0.28
C LEU A 225 16.31 13.20 1.15
N VAL A 226 16.57 13.14 2.46
CA VAL A 226 15.69 12.47 3.43
C VAL A 226 14.29 13.09 3.39
N THR A 227 14.20 14.43 3.33
CA THR A 227 12.90 15.13 3.28
C THR A 227 12.11 14.80 2.01
N VAL A 228 12.74 14.71 0.84
CA VAL A 228 12.08 14.28 -0.41
C VAL A 228 11.54 12.86 -0.24
N ARG A 229 12.39 11.93 0.24
CA ARG A 229 12.02 10.54 0.47
C ARG A 229 10.85 10.41 1.43
N THR A 230 10.89 11.11 2.57
CA THR A 230 9.81 11.11 3.55
C THR A 230 8.51 11.69 2.98
N ALA A 231 8.57 12.78 2.21
CA ALA A 231 7.37 13.35 1.58
C ALA A 231 6.76 12.40 0.53
N ALA A 232 7.59 11.70 -0.25
CA ALA A 232 7.13 10.66 -1.17
C ALA A 232 6.45 9.51 -0.42
N ILE A 233 7.01 9.06 0.71
CA ILE A 233 6.39 8.06 1.56
C ILE A 233 5.06 8.56 2.15
N ASP A 234 5.04 9.76 2.72
CA ASP A 234 3.84 10.34 3.33
C ASP A 234 2.70 10.44 2.30
N SER A 235 3.02 10.68 1.02
CA SER A 235 2.02 10.74 -0.06
C SER A 235 1.21 9.45 -0.20
N ILE A 236 1.80 8.29 0.12
CA ILE A 236 1.16 6.98 0.00
C ILE A 236 -0.07 6.94 0.91
N THR A 237 0.09 7.32 2.18
CA THR A 237 -1.01 7.36 3.15
C THR A 237 -1.95 8.54 2.89
N LEU A 238 -1.40 9.74 2.65
CA LEU A 238 -2.21 10.95 2.49
C LEU A 238 -3.20 10.85 1.31
N VAL A 239 -2.81 10.19 0.22
CA VAL A 239 -3.69 9.95 -0.93
C VAL A 239 -4.56 8.71 -0.72
N ASN A 240 -4.08 7.68 -0.04
CA ASN A 240 -4.86 6.47 0.22
C ASN A 240 -6.11 6.75 1.05
N ASP A 241 -5.93 7.41 2.21
CA ASP A 241 -6.98 7.64 3.19
C ASP A 241 -8.29 8.20 2.61
N PRO A 242 -8.33 9.27 1.78
CA PRO A 242 -9.57 9.79 1.21
C PRO A 242 -10.20 8.88 0.14
N TYR A 243 -9.41 8.06 -0.56
CA TYR A 243 -9.93 7.10 -1.53
C TYR A 243 -10.47 5.84 -0.85
N SER A 244 -9.78 5.35 0.17
CA SER A 244 -10.09 4.11 0.89
C SER A 244 -11.22 4.29 1.91
N PHE A 245 -11.36 5.49 2.50
CA PHE A 245 -12.41 5.83 3.47
C PHE A 245 -13.81 5.40 3.02
N ARG A 246 -14.11 5.56 1.73
CA ARG A 246 -15.43 5.26 1.12
C ARG A 246 -15.89 3.82 1.34
N LYS A 247 -14.95 2.87 1.38
CA LYS A 247 -15.24 1.45 1.63
C LYS A 247 -15.00 1.06 3.09
N GLU A 248 -14.05 1.69 3.78
CA GLU A 248 -13.67 1.42 5.17
C GLU A 248 -14.74 1.84 6.19
N ILE A 249 -15.51 2.86 5.85
CA ILE A 249 -16.60 3.40 6.65
C ILE A 249 -17.62 2.35 7.13
N HIS A 250 -17.90 1.33 6.31
CA HIS A 250 -18.92 0.31 6.62
C HIS A 250 -18.48 -0.64 7.72
N ILE A 251 -17.19 -0.85 7.86
CA ILE A 251 -16.58 -1.68 8.90
C ILE A 251 -16.02 -0.86 10.05
N ALA A 252 -16.24 0.47 10.02
CA ALA A 252 -15.68 1.43 10.96
C ALA A 252 -14.18 1.25 11.14
N ASP A 253 -13.43 1.01 10.05
CA ASP A 253 -11.98 0.89 10.16
C ASP A 253 -11.41 2.21 10.69
N SER A 254 -10.84 2.13 11.89
CA SER A 254 -10.40 3.29 12.64
C SER A 254 -9.11 3.89 12.10
N VAL A 255 -8.34 3.16 11.28
CA VAL A 255 -7.00 3.54 10.82
C VAL A 255 -7.08 4.45 9.60
N ASN A 256 -7.67 5.63 9.75
CA ASN A 256 -7.82 6.61 8.68
C ASN A 256 -7.78 8.04 9.24
N SER A 257 -7.00 8.93 8.61
CA SER A 257 -6.85 10.32 9.08
C SER A 257 -8.15 11.14 9.03
N VAL A 258 -9.13 10.76 8.20
CA VAL A 258 -10.43 11.43 8.17
C VAL A 258 -11.15 11.29 9.51
N TRP A 259 -11.16 10.09 10.10
CA TRP A 259 -11.72 9.87 11.44
C TRP A 259 -10.93 10.62 12.51
N LEU A 260 -9.62 10.69 12.34
CA LEU A 260 -8.73 11.39 13.26
C LEU A 260 -9.03 12.89 13.29
N PHE A 261 -9.25 13.53 12.15
CA PHE A 261 -9.64 14.94 12.08
C PHE A 261 -11.05 15.20 12.64
N MET A 262 -12.01 14.30 12.38
CA MET A 262 -13.34 14.39 12.99
C MET A 262 -13.24 14.38 14.53
N ARG A 263 -12.36 13.54 15.10
CA ARG A 263 -12.13 13.47 16.55
C ARG A 263 -11.37 14.68 17.09
N LEU A 264 -10.19 14.96 16.54
CA LEU A 264 -9.25 15.94 17.11
C LEU A 264 -9.74 17.37 16.95
N GLU A 265 -10.43 17.66 15.85
CA GLU A 265 -10.80 19.03 15.46
C GLU A 265 -12.31 19.26 15.43
N GLY A 266 -13.14 18.23 15.67
CA GLY A 266 -14.58 18.34 15.64
C GLY A 266 -15.14 18.67 14.25
N LEU A 267 -14.41 18.31 13.19
CA LEU A 267 -14.81 18.55 11.81
C LEU A 267 -15.93 17.58 11.39
N THR A 268 -16.81 18.04 10.49
CA THR A 268 -17.69 17.13 9.74
C THR A 268 -16.86 16.28 8.78
N LEU A 269 -17.42 15.17 8.29
CA LEU A 269 -16.77 14.32 7.29
C LEU A 269 -16.26 15.11 6.07
N GLN A 270 -17.10 15.98 5.49
CA GLN A 270 -16.69 16.75 4.31
C GLN A 270 -15.54 17.72 4.64
N GLN A 271 -15.60 18.39 5.80
CA GLN A 271 -14.53 19.28 6.24
C GLN A 271 -13.22 18.52 6.50
N SER A 272 -13.28 17.29 7.01
CA SER A 272 -12.10 16.43 7.17
C SER A 272 -11.48 16.02 5.84
N LEU A 273 -12.30 15.68 4.84
CA LEU A 273 -11.82 15.38 3.47
C LEU A 273 -11.18 16.62 2.82
N ASP A 274 -11.84 17.78 2.92
CA ASP A 274 -11.34 19.04 2.37
C ASP A 274 -10.03 19.46 3.04
N ARG A 275 -9.92 19.27 4.37
CA ARG A 275 -8.67 19.49 5.11
C ARG A 275 -7.56 18.57 4.61
N LEU A 276 -7.84 17.28 4.48
CA LEU A 276 -6.85 16.30 4.02
C LEU A 276 -6.36 16.62 2.60
N ALA A 277 -7.25 17.11 1.72
CA ALA A 277 -6.86 17.55 0.38
C ALA A 277 -5.82 18.69 0.38
N VAL A 278 -5.94 19.66 1.31
CA VAL A 278 -4.93 20.72 1.48
C VAL A 278 -3.59 20.11 1.92
N ILE A 279 -3.62 19.19 2.88
CA ILE A 279 -2.40 18.52 3.37
C ILE A 279 -1.73 17.69 2.28
N VAL A 280 -2.50 17.01 1.43
CA VAL A 280 -1.99 16.27 0.26
C VAL A 280 -1.22 17.22 -0.68
N LEU A 281 -1.81 18.37 -1.01
CA LEU A 281 -1.18 19.37 -1.88
C LEU A 281 0.07 19.99 -1.24
N ASP A 282 0.01 20.31 0.05
CA ASP A 282 1.14 20.85 0.82
C ASP A 282 2.30 19.84 0.86
N ASN A 283 2.00 18.54 0.95
CA ASN A 283 3.02 17.49 0.91
C ASN A 283 3.70 17.38 -0.46
N GLU A 284 2.96 17.48 -1.57
CA GLU A 284 3.58 17.56 -2.91
C GLU A 284 4.49 18.79 -3.03
N SER A 285 4.01 19.95 -2.56
CA SER A 285 4.80 21.19 -2.54
C SER A 285 6.08 21.05 -1.71
N LYS A 286 6.01 20.36 -0.56
CA LYS A 286 7.17 20.03 0.29
C LYS A 286 8.15 19.11 -0.44
N LEU A 287 7.66 18.09 -1.13
CA LEU A 287 8.48 17.17 -1.93
C LEU A 287 9.27 17.94 -2.99
N ILE A 288 8.58 18.73 -3.82
CA ILE A 288 9.17 19.54 -4.90
C ILE A 288 10.21 20.51 -4.34
N ALA A 289 9.87 21.25 -3.27
CA ALA A 289 10.79 22.21 -2.67
C ALA A 289 12.04 21.54 -2.06
N ALA A 290 11.90 20.34 -1.48
CA ALA A 290 13.03 19.57 -0.98
C ALA A 290 13.91 19.04 -2.11
N ARG A 291 13.32 18.57 -3.22
CA ARG A 291 14.03 18.13 -4.42
C ARG A 291 14.89 19.27 -4.95
N ASP A 292 14.33 20.47 -5.08
CA ASP A 292 15.04 21.63 -5.60
C ASP A 292 16.24 22.01 -4.72
N ARG A 293 16.14 21.84 -3.39
CA ARG A 293 17.27 22.00 -2.48
C ARG A 293 18.38 20.97 -2.71
N VAL A 294 18.04 19.69 -2.93
CA VAL A 294 19.04 18.66 -3.27
C VAL A 294 19.73 18.99 -4.58
N LEU A 295 18.97 19.40 -5.60
CA LEU A 295 19.48 19.76 -6.92
C LEU A 295 20.40 21.00 -6.90
N ALA A 296 20.16 21.95 -6.00
CA ALA A 296 21.03 23.11 -5.78
C ALA A 296 22.23 22.80 -4.87
N GLY A 297 22.21 21.65 -4.19
CA GLY A 297 23.22 21.24 -3.22
C GLY A 297 24.38 20.43 -3.81
N PRO A 298 25.32 19.94 -2.96
CA PRO A 298 26.50 19.21 -3.41
C PRO A 298 26.20 17.89 -4.13
N LEU A 299 25.06 17.27 -3.85
CA LEU A 299 24.62 16.05 -4.51
C LEU A 299 23.93 16.31 -5.85
N GLY A 300 23.61 17.56 -6.16
CA GLY A 300 22.77 17.93 -7.30
C GLY A 300 23.30 17.45 -8.63
N GLU A 301 24.61 17.44 -8.86
CA GLU A 301 25.21 16.99 -10.13
C GLU A 301 25.38 15.47 -10.26
N ARG A 302 25.11 14.71 -9.19
CA ARG A 302 25.22 13.25 -9.24
C ARG A 302 24.04 12.63 -10.00
N SER A 303 24.35 11.86 -11.03
CA SER A 303 23.34 11.26 -11.91
C SER A 303 22.43 10.25 -11.22
N ASP A 304 22.98 9.46 -10.28
CA ASP A 304 22.23 8.49 -9.48
C ASP A 304 21.24 9.17 -8.52
N VAL A 305 21.64 10.27 -7.88
CA VAL A 305 20.77 11.08 -7.03
C VAL A 305 19.66 11.73 -7.86
N ARG A 306 19.97 12.32 -9.03
CA ARG A 306 18.96 12.90 -9.92
C ARG A 306 17.93 11.86 -10.36
N ALA A 307 18.37 10.66 -10.74
CA ALA A 307 17.46 9.58 -11.11
C ALA A 307 16.58 9.16 -9.92
N TYR A 308 17.15 9.06 -8.72
CA TYR A 308 16.40 8.73 -7.51
C TYR A 308 15.35 9.80 -7.16
N LEU A 309 15.70 11.08 -7.29
CA LEU A 309 14.75 12.18 -7.10
C LEU A 309 13.57 12.09 -8.07
N THR A 310 13.82 11.85 -9.36
CA THR A 310 12.77 11.64 -10.37
C THR A 310 11.88 10.46 -9.98
N GLU A 311 12.45 9.34 -9.54
CA GLU A 311 11.64 8.18 -9.14
C GLU A 311 10.83 8.43 -7.87
N LEU A 312 11.31 9.23 -6.92
CA LEU A 312 10.52 9.62 -5.75
C LEU A 312 9.30 10.49 -6.12
N GLU A 313 9.41 11.32 -7.16
CA GLU A 313 8.26 12.05 -7.71
C GLU A 313 7.25 11.10 -8.37
N HIS A 314 7.73 10.06 -9.02
CA HIS A 314 6.88 9.01 -9.59
C HIS A 314 6.28 8.10 -8.53
N LEU A 315 6.97 7.82 -7.43
CA LEU A 315 6.38 7.14 -6.29
C LEU A 315 5.14 7.91 -5.80
N ALA A 316 5.21 9.24 -5.70
CA ALA A 316 4.08 10.06 -5.28
C ALA A 316 2.97 10.19 -6.34
N SER A 317 3.31 10.57 -7.58
CA SER A 317 2.32 10.77 -8.66
C SER A 317 1.70 9.46 -9.15
N GLY A 318 2.50 8.40 -9.24
CA GLY A 318 2.05 7.05 -9.57
C GLY A 318 1.12 6.48 -8.50
N ASN A 319 1.40 6.72 -7.22
CA ASN A 319 0.48 6.40 -6.13
C ASN A 319 -0.88 7.09 -6.30
N ALA A 320 -0.89 8.39 -6.64
CA ALA A 320 -2.14 9.10 -6.87
C ALA A 320 -2.91 8.56 -8.09
N GLU A 321 -2.21 8.28 -9.19
CA GLU A 321 -2.84 7.71 -10.38
C GLU A 321 -3.39 6.31 -10.14
N PHE A 322 -2.68 5.47 -9.36
CA PHE A 322 -3.16 4.13 -9.00
C PHE A 322 -4.51 4.22 -8.28
N HIS A 323 -4.65 5.11 -7.30
CA HIS A 323 -5.91 5.33 -6.60
C HIS A 323 -7.02 5.85 -7.52
N ALA A 324 -6.65 6.66 -8.51
CA ALA A 324 -7.59 7.18 -9.51
C ALA A 324 -8.15 6.12 -10.46
N VAL A 325 -7.41 5.03 -10.73
CA VAL A 325 -7.79 4.02 -11.73
C VAL A 325 -8.14 2.64 -11.15
N SER A 326 -7.65 2.30 -9.95
CA SER A 326 -7.78 0.95 -9.40
C SER A 326 -9.22 0.62 -9.00
N THR A 327 -9.70 -0.55 -9.44
CA THR A 327 -11.01 -1.07 -9.02
C THR A 327 -11.07 -1.39 -7.53
N ARG A 328 -9.92 -1.49 -6.82
CA ARG A 328 -9.85 -1.66 -5.36
C ARG A 328 -10.66 -0.60 -4.60
N TYR A 329 -10.74 0.62 -5.13
CA TYR A 329 -11.41 1.76 -4.47
C TYR A 329 -12.78 2.09 -5.08
N HIS A 330 -13.07 1.61 -6.29
CA HIS A 330 -14.25 2.02 -7.06
C HIS A 330 -15.21 0.86 -7.40
N GLY A 331 -14.75 -0.39 -7.24
CA GLY A 331 -15.46 -1.62 -7.59
C GLY A 331 -15.13 -2.14 -9.00
N SER A 332 -15.49 -3.40 -9.27
CA SER A 332 -15.17 -4.12 -10.51
C SER A 332 -15.61 -3.41 -11.80
N ASP A 333 -16.77 -2.75 -11.78
CA ASP A 333 -17.34 -2.04 -12.93
C ASP A 333 -16.59 -0.76 -13.29
N PHE A 334 -15.55 -0.40 -12.52
CA PHE A 334 -14.73 0.77 -12.74
C PHE A 334 -13.53 0.53 -13.66
N LYS A 335 -13.27 -0.72 -14.07
CA LYS A 335 -12.13 -1.06 -14.93
C LYS A 335 -12.04 -0.18 -16.18
N GLY A 336 -10.86 0.37 -16.45
CA GLY A 336 -10.59 1.25 -17.61
C GLY A 336 -11.12 2.68 -17.46
N LYS A 337 -11.53 3.10 -16.25
CA LYS A 337 -11.95 4.47 -15.95
C LYS A 337 -10.94 5.16 -15.04
N ARG A 338 -11.08 6.48 -14.90
CA ARG A 338 -10.24 7.33 -14.06
C ARG A 338 -11.10 8.30 -13.26
N PHE A 339 -10.91 8.37 -11.95
CA PHE A 339 -11.66 9.22 -11.03
C PHE A 339 -10.72 10.08 -10.18
N ILE A 340 -10.85 11.40 -10.32
CA ILE A 340 -10.02 12.38 -9.61
C ILE A 340 -10.79 13.14 -8.54
N CYS A 341 -12.02 13.54 -8.85
CA CYS A 341 -12.87 14.24 -7.90
C CYS A 341 -14.33 14.12 -8.30
N GLY A 342 -15.22 14.42 -7.35
CA GLY A 342 -16.65 14.47 -7.60
C GLY A 342 -17.47 13.86 -6.49
N GLU A 343 -18.78 13.89 -6.68
CA GLU A 343 -19.72 13.27 -5.77
C GLU A 343 -19.59 11.74 -5.82
N VAL A 344 -19.54 11.12 -4.64
CA VAL A 344 -19.48 9.68 -4.47
C VAL A 344 -20.49 9.24 -3.42
N THR A 345 -21.17 8.13 -3.70
CA THR A 345 -22.09 7.51 -2.75
C THR A 345 -21.32 6.53 -1.87
N ILE A 346 -21.55 6.63 -0.56
CA ILE A 346 -21.02 5.71 0.43
C ILE A 346 -21.75 4.37 0.28
N ARG A 347 -21.02 3.34 -0.16
CA ARG A 347 -21.54 1.97 -0.33
C ARG A 347 -20.43 0.95 -0.04
N PRO A 348 -20.76 -0.21 0.53
CA PRO A 348 -19.76 -1.24 0.77
C PRO A 348 -19.22 -1.75 -0.55
N LEU A 349 -17.92 -2.02 -0.59
CA LEU A 349 -17.29 -2.81 -1.65
C LEU A 349 -16.92 -4.15 -1.04
N PRO A 350 -17.31 -5.28 -1.66
CA PRO A 350 -17.02 -6.58 -1.08
C PRO A 350 -15.51 -6.81 -1.04
N SER A 351 -15.02 -7.38 0.06
CA SER A 351 -13.64 -7.86 0.13
C SER A 351 -13.44 -9.12 -0.70
N THR A 352 -12.19 -9.46 -1.00
CA THR A 352 -11.86 -10.72 -1.68
C THR A 352 -12.28 -11.94 -0.84
N ASP A 353 -12.16 -11.87 0.49
CA ASP A 353 -12.65 -12.91 1.41
C ASP A 353 -14.17 -13.06 1.40
N GLU A 354 -14.92 -11.95 1.35
CA GLU A 354 -16.38 -11.99 1.26
C GLU A 354 -16.85 -12.64 -0.04
N ILE A 355 -16.16 -12.36 -1.15
CA ILE A 355 -16.41 -13.00 -2.45
C ILE A 355 -16.09 -14.49 -2.38
N ALA A 356 -14.97 -14.87 -1.76
CA ALA A 356 -14.59 -16.27 -1.58
C ALA A 356 -15.64 -17.03 -0.76
N ALA A 357 -16.05 -16.47 0.38
CA ALA A 357 -17.04 -17.08 1.28
C ALA A 357 -18.39 -17.29 0.58
N ALA A 358 -18.86 -16.28 -0.16
CA ALA A 358 -20.12 -16.37 -0.92
C ALA A 358 -20.06 -17.44 -2.03
N ASP A 359 -18.94 -17.53 -2.74
CA ASP A 359 -18.75 -18.53 -3.80
C ASP A 359 -18.71 -19.97 -3.25
N ILE A 360 -17.95 -20.20 -2.17
CA ILE A 360 -17.86 -21.50 -1.50
C ILE A 360 -19.23 -21.93 -0.96
N ALA A 361 -19.99 -21.01 -0.35
CA ALA A 361 -21.34 -21.28 0.13
C ALA A 361 -22.28 -21.70 -1.01
N ALA A 362 -22.23 -21.00 -2.15
CA ALA A 362 -23.03 -21.33 -3.33
C ALA A 362 -22.67 -22.71 -3.91
N GLN A 363 -21.38 -23.05 -4.00
CA GLN A 363 -20.91 -24.35 -4.48
C GLN A 363 -21.39 -25.50 -3.57
N ARG A 364 -21.32 -25.32 -2.25
CA ARG A 364 -21.84 -26.30 -1.27
C ARG A 364 -23.34 -26.53 -1.41
N ALA A 365 -24.11 -25.47 -1.65
CA ALA A 365 -25.55 -25.54 -1.86
C ALA A 365 -25.94 -26.21 -3.20
N CYS A 366 -25.10 -26.09 -4.23
CA CYS A 366 -25.29 -26.76 -5.52
C CYS A 366 -24.83 -28.23 -5.50
N GLY A 367 -23.77 -28.58 -4.76
CA GLY A 367 -23.25 -29.94 -4.67
C GLY A 367 -23.97 -30.87 -3.68
N THR A 368 -24.97 -30.35 -2.96
CA THR A 368 -25.86 -31.12 -2.07
C THR A 368 -27.22 -31.44 -2.70
N LYS A 369 -27.40 -31.13 -3.99
CA LYS A 369 -28.49 -31.63 -4.85
C LYS A 369 -27.94 -32.71 -5.78
#